data_AF-A0A1T1J2R2-F1
#
_entry.id   AF-A0A1T1J2R2-F1
#
_cell.length_a   1.000
_cell.length_b   1.000
_cell.length_c   1.000
_cell.angle_alpha   90.00
_cell.angle_beta   90.00
_cell.angle_gamma   90.00
#
_symmetry.space_group_name_H-M   'P 1'
#
loop_
_entity.id
_entity.type
_entity.pdbx_description
1 polymer ?
#
loop_
_entity_poly.entity_id
_entity_poly.type
_entity_poly.pdbx_seq_one_letter_code
_entity_poly.pdbx_strand_id
1 'polypeptide(L)'
;MAINPCKECGGPVSDKAESCPLCGAKQLKKTSPFVMLLAILLAGGGLIALLTPKSENVVQESKPLTADDIMAAKQVSAYMTIKSSLKDPDSATINFYKGKPCGQVKAKNSFGAFTGFKRIVILKDINIEGQGMTGTQFEKMWKKHCDDVQF
;
A
#
# COMPACT_ATOMS: atom_id res chain seq x y z
N MET A 1 6.88 -43.50 -11.31
CA MET A 1 5.93 -43.80 -12.40
C MET A 1 4.59 -43.30 -11.92
N ALA A 2 4.05 -42.26 -12.56
CA ALA A 2 2.75 -41.72 -12.16
C ALA A 2 1.66 -42.32 -13.05
N ILE A 3 0.65 -42.93 -12.45
CA ILE A 3 -0.54 -43.38 -13.16
C ILE A 3 -1.55 -42.24 -13.09
N ASN A 4 -1.92 -41.72 -14.26
CA ASN A 4 -2.91 -40.67 -14.39
C ASN A 4 -4.16 -41.23 -15.11
N PRO A 5 -5.36 -40.76 -14.78
CA PRO A 5 -6.56 -41.17 -15.49
C PRO A 5 -6.52 -40.67 -16.94
N CYS A 6 -6.91 -41.53 -17.87
CA CYS A 6 -7.13 -41.19 -19.27
C CYS A 6 -8.18 -40.09 -19.36
N LYS A 7 -7.89 -39.02 -20.11
CA LYS A 7 -8.81 -37.88 -20.23
C LYS A 7 -10.12 -38.22 -20.95
N GLU A 8 -10.11 -39.27 -21.76
CA GLU A 8 -11.28 -39.70 -22.54
C GLU A 8 -12.13 -40.73 -21.79
N CYS A 9 -11.52 -41.80 -21.29
CA CYS A 9 -12.25 -42.92 -20.70
C CYS A 9 -12.10 -43.05 -19.18
N GLY A 10 -11.29 -42.20 -18.54
CA GLY A 10 -11.04 -42.23 -17.09
C GLY A 10 -10.18 -43.41 -16.60
N GLY A 11 -9.83 -44.37 -17.46
CA GLY A 11 -9.04 -45.54 -17.08
C GLY A 11 -7.59 -45.21 -16.69
N PRO A 12 -6.92 -46.03 -15.87
CA PRO A 12 -5.55 -45.77 -15.42
C PRO A 12 -4.54 -45.89 -16.56
N VAL A 13 -3.79 -44.81 -16.84
CA VAL A 13 -2.76 -44.79 -17.89
C VAL A 13 -1.44 -44.25 -17.34
N SER A 14 -0.35 -44.92 -17.69
CA SER A 14 1.00 -44.48 -17.32
C SER A 14 1.37 -43.18 -18.03
N ASP A 15 2.04 -42.27 -17.31
CA ASP A 15 2.59 -41.02 -17.81
C ASP A 15 3.59 -41.17 -18.98
N LYS A 16 4.04 -42.40 -19.26
CA LYS A 16 4.93 -42.74 -20.38
C LYS A 16 4.24 -43.41 -21.57
N ALA A 17 2.96 -43.79 -21.46
CA ALA A 17 2.26 -44.49 -22.53
C ALA A 17 1.83 -43.51 -23.65
N GLU A 18 2.15 -43.84 -24.91
CA GLU A 18 1.80 -42.98 -26.06
C GLU A 18 0.30 -43.04 -26.40
N SER A 19 -0.36 -44.12 -26.04
CA SER A 19 -1.80 -44.31 -26.24
C SER A 19 -2.39 -45.07 -25.05
N CYS A 20 -3.65 -44.75 -24.72
CA CYS A 20 -4.38 -45.48 -23.69
C CYS A 20 -4.64 -46.91 -24.17
N PRO A 21 -4.23 -47.97 -23.44
CA PRO A 21 -4.47 -49.35 -23.85
C PRO A 21 -5.94 -49.76 -23.74
N LEU A 22 -6.76 -49.01 -23.00
CA LEU A 22 -8.18 -49.33 -22.78
C LEU A 22 -9.10 -48.76 -23.85
N CYS A 23 -8.79 -47.58 -24.40
CA CYS A 23 -9.65 -46.91 -25.39
C CYS A 23 -8.92 -46.49 -26.67
N GLY A 24 -7.60 -46.70 -26.77
CA GLY A 24 -6.80 -46.34 -27.93
C GLY A 24 -6.49 -44.84 -28.06
N ALA A 25 -7.01 -43.98 -27.18
CA ALA A 25 -6.80 -42.53 -27.26
C ALA A 25 -5.31 -42.17 -27.07
N LYS A 26 -4.73 -41.47 -28.05
CA LYS A 26 -3.36 -40.94 -27.98
C LYS A 26 -3.25 -39.96 -26.82
N GLN A 27 -2.37 -40.26 -25.85
CA GLN A 27 -2.14 -39.38 -24.72
C GLN A 27 -1.02 -38.39 -25.07
N LEU A 28 -1.32 -37.10 -24.91
CA LEU A 28 -0.35 -36.04 -25.16
C LEU A 28 0.71 -36.06 -24.06
N LYS A 29 1.96 -36.32 -24.43
CA LYS A 29 3.11 -36.27 -23.50
C LYS A 29 3.18 -34.86 -22.90
N LYS A 30 3.23 -34.77 -21.56
CA LYS A 30 3.38 -33.49 -20.86
C LYS A 30 4.80 -32.98 -21.11
N THR A 31 4.99 -32.15 -22.12
CA THR A 31 6.25 -31.44 -22.29
C THR A 31 6.42 -30.52 -21.09
N SER A 32 7.58 -30.63 -20.44
CA SER A 32 7.92 -29.76 -19.31
C SER A 32 7.80 -28.30 -19.77
N PRO A 33 7.26 -27.38 -18.95
CA PRO A 33 7.17 -25.96 -19.30
C PRO A 33 8.54 -25.36 -19.68
N PHE A 34 9.63 -26.00 -19.22
CA PHE A 34 11.00 -25.63 -19.56
C PHE A 34 11.39 -25.93 -21.03
N VAL A 35 10.84 -27.00 -21.62
CA VAL A 35 11.08 -27.36 -23.04
C VAL A 35 10.37 -26.39 -23.98
N MET A 36 9.22 -25.86 -23.55
CA MET A 36 8.45 -24.87 -24.32
C MET A 36 9.15 -23.50 -24.34
N LEU A 37 9.78 -23.09 -23.23
CA LEU A 37 10.60 -21.87 -23.14
C LEU A 37 11.85 -21.92 -24.04
N LEU A 38 12.53 -23.07 -24.12
CA LEU A 38 13.73 -23.26 -24.96
C LEU A 38 13.40 -23.25 -26.47
N ALA A 39 12.25 -23.80 -26.87
CA ALA A 39 11.82 -23.77 -28.27
C ALA A 39 11.45 -22.35 -28.74
N ILE A 40 10.86 -21.52 -27.87
CA ILE A 40 10.54 -20.12 -28.16
C ILE A 40 11.82 -19.25 -28.30
N LEU A 41 12.86 -19.54 -27.51
CA LEU A 41 14.16 -18.87 -27.61
C LEU A 41 14.90 -19.20 -28.93
N LEU A 42 14.81 -20.45 -29.39
CA LEU A 42 15.51 -20.90 -30.60
C LEU A 42 14.78 -20.55 -31.90
N ALA A 43 13.44 -20.52 -31.90
CA ALA A 43 12.65 -20.11 -33.06
C ALA A 43 12.38 -18.58 -33.11
N GLY A 44 12.42 -17.90 -31.96
CA GLY A 44 12.09 -16.49 -31.79
C GLY A 44 13.29 -15.54 -31.74
N GLY A 45 14.47 -15.97 -32.20
CA GLY A 45 15.72 -15.18 -32.21
C GLY A 45 15.74 -13.96 -33.14
N GLY A 46 14.58 -13.41 -33.51
CA GLY A 46 14.47 -12.30 -34.47
C GLY A 46 13.54 -11.15 -34.08
N LEU A 47 12.79 -11.21 -32.96
CA LEU A 47 11.81 -10.15 -32.65
C LEU A 47 11.75 -9.67 -31.19
N ILE A 48 12.70 -10.06 -30.32
CA ILE A 48 12.79 -9.54 -28.94
C ILE A 48 13.84 -8.42 -28.85
N ALA A 49 13.88 -7.55 -29.87
CA ALA A 49 14.67 -6.31 -29.84
C ALA A 49 13.78 -5.04 -29.78
N LEU A 50 12.45 -5.19 -29.77
CA LEU A 50 11.50 -4.05 -29.83
C LEU A 50 10.61 -3.91 -28.58
N LEU A 51 10.76 -4.77 -27.58
CA LEU A 51 10.03 -4.69 -26.31
C LEU A 51 10.97 -4.57 -25.10
N THR A 52 12.17 -4.01 -25.29
CA THR A 52 12.78 -3.29 -24.18
C THR A 52 11.98 -2.00 -24.05
N PRO A 53 11.19 -1.79 -22.97
CA PRO A 53 10.84 -0.43 -22.64
C PRO A 53 12.17 0.29 -22.51
N LYS A 54 12.41 1.24 -23.42
CA LYS A 54 13.48 2.20 -23.31
C LYS A 54 13.33 2.76 -21.91
N SER A 55 14.22 2.34 -21.01
CA SER A 55 14.39 3.00 -19.74
C SER A 55 14.92 4.38 -20.13
N GLU A 56 13.99 5.29 -20.40
CA GLU A 56 14.27 6.69 -20.27
C GLU A 56 14.86 6.80 -18.88
N ASN A 57 16.13 7.19 -18.82
CA ASN A 57 16.63 7.88 -17.66
C ASN A 57 15.67 9.05 -17.49
N VAL A 58 14.63 8.86 -16.69
CA VAL A 58 13.89 9.94 -16.09
C VAL A 58 14.90 10.54 -15.14
N VAL A 59 15.75 11.42 -15.68
CA VAL A 59 16.33 12.50 -14.91
C VAL A 59 15.11 13.21 -14.38
N GLN A 60 14.70 12.80 -13.17
CA GLN A 60 13.69 13.50 -12.42
C GLN A 60 14.25 14.91 -12.29
N GLU A 61 13.67 15.81 -13.07
CA GLU A 61 13.69 17.23 -12.76
C GLU A 61 13.02 17.33 -11.38
N SER A 62 13.84 17.24 -10.34
CA SER A 62 13.41 17.31 -8.96
C SER A 62 12.77 18.67 -8.78
N LYS A 63 11.44 18.74 -8.87
CA LYS A 63 10.69 19.90 -8.43
C LYS A 63 11.20 20.23 -7.02
N PRO A 64 11.63 21.47 -6.74
CA PRO A 64 12.19 21.81 -5.44
C PRO A 64 11.18 21.44 -4.35
N LEU A 65 11.64 20.67 -3.36
CA LEU A 65 10.83 20.23 -2.24
C LEU A 65 10.26 21.46 -1.53
N THR A 66 8.94 21.63 -1.60
CA THR A 66 8.30 22.84 -1.06
C THR A 66 8.12 22.73 0.44
N ALA A 67 7.95 23.86 1.13
CA ALA A 67 7.62 23.86 2.55
C ALA A 67 6.34 23.07 2.85
N ASP A 68 5.36 23.12 1.94
CA ASP A 68 4.12 22.35 2.04
C ASP A 68 4.37 20.85 2.01
N ASP A 69 5.28 20.38 1.14
CA ASP A 69 5.64 18.95 1.04
C ASP A 69 6.33 18.46 2.31
N ILE A 70 7.21 19.27 2.89
CA ILE A 70 7.87 18.98 4.18
C ILE A 70 6.84 18.92 5.31
N MET A 71 5.86 19.83 5.30
CA MET A 71 4.79 19.84 6.29
C MET A 71 3.86 18.64 6.13
N ALA A 72 3.53 18.23 4.91
CA ALA A 72 2.77 17.02 4.66
C ALA A 72 3.50 15.77 5.19
N ALA A 73 4.82 15.66 4.99
CA ALA A 73 5.61 14.58 5.55
C ALA A 73 5.56 14.53 7.10
N LYS A 74 5.63 15.69 7.75
CA LYS A 74 5.44 15.79 9.22
C LYS A 74 4.03 15.39 9.66
N GLN A 75 3.01 15.71 8.86
CA GLN A 75 1.63 15.32 9.15
C GLN A 75 1.42 13.80 9.05
N VAL A 76 2.09 13.13 8.10
CA VAL A 76 2.06 11.65 8.00
C VAL A 76 2.65 11.00 9.26
N SER A 77 3.77 11.49 9.77
CA SER A 77 4.34 10.94 11.02
C SER A 77 3.48 11.29 12.24
N ALA A 78 2.92 12.51 12.28
CA ALA A 78 2.00 12.93 13.33
C ALA A 78 0.76 12.04 13.39
N TYR A 79 0.21 11.62 12.25
CA TYR A 79 -0.98 10.78 12.18
C TYR A 79 -0.87 9.52 13.05
N MET A 80 0.25 8.81 12.95
CA MET A 80 0.47 7.58 13.72
C MET A 80 0.58 7.83 15.22
N THR A 81 1.28 8.91 15.60
CA THR A 81 1.44 9.33 17.01
C THR A 81 0.13 9.79 17.61
N ILE A 82 -0.67 10.56 16.86
CA ILE A 82 -2.01 10.99 17.30
C ILE A 82 -2.86 9.74 17.50
N LYS A 83 -2.96 8.87 16.48
CA LYS A 83 -3.80 7.67 16.52
C LYS A 83 -3.45 6.78 17.72
N SER A 84 -2.17 6.57 18.02
CA SER A 84 -1.74 5.74 19.16
C SER A 84 -1.98 6.40 20.54
N SER A 85 -2.08 7.72 20.61
CA SER A 85 -2.38 8.45 21.86
C SER A 85 -3.87 8.47 22.25
N LEU A 86 -4.76 8.12 21.32
CA LEU A 86 -6.21 8.16 21.52
C LEU A 86 -6.72 6.94 22.30
N LYS A 87 -7.86 7.11 22.97
CA LYS A 87 -8.52 6.02 23.71
C LYS A 87 -9.15 4.97 22.80
N ASP A 88 -9.66 5.40 21.65
CA ASP A 88 -10.17 4.53 20.58
C ASP A 88 -9.52 4.97 19.25
N PRO A 89 -8.37 4.38 18.90
CA PRO A 89 -7.64 4.71 17.68
C PRO A 89 -8.46 4.54 16.40
N ASP A 90 -9.31 3.53 16.32
CA ASP A 90 -10.01 3.17 15.08
C ASP A 90 -11.24 4.04 14.81
N SER A 91 -11.76 4.69 15.85
CA SER A 91 -12.77 5.73 15.70
C SER A 91 -12.25 7.10 15.25
N ALA A 92 -10.92 7.27 15.14
CA ALA A 92 -10.29 8.56 14.95
C ALA A 92 -10.57 9.16 13.56
N THR A 93 -11.01 10.41 13.54
CA THR A 93 -11.02 11.28 12.36
C THR A 93 -10.03 12.40 12.56
N ILE A 94 -9.00 12.47 11.73
CA ILE A 94 -7.92 13.48 11.82
C ILE A 94 -7.92 14.29 10.52
N ASN A 95 -8.01 15.61 10.64
CA ASN A 95 -7.93 16.54 9.52
C ASN A 95 -6.75 17.48 9.75
N PHE A 96 -5.81 17.53 8.80
CA PHE A 96 -4.68 18.46 8.85
C PHE A 96 -4.92 19.65 7.92
N TYR A 97 -4.43 20.81 8.33
CA TYR A 97 -4.47 22.01 7.51
C TYR A 97 -3.26 22.05 6.57
N LYS A 98 -3.49 22.35 5.29
CA LYS A 98 -2.43 22.36 4.27
C LYS A 98 -1.40 23.46 4.57
N GLY A 99 -0.11 23.12 4.53
CA GLY A 99 0.99 24.06 4.69
C GLY A 99 1.19 24.61 6.11
N LYS A 100 0.36 24.19 7.09
CA LYS A 100 0.42 24.65 8.48
C LYS A 100 0.67 23.48 9.44
N PRO A 101 1.28 23.72 10.61
CA PRO A 101 1.50 22.71 11.64
C PRO A 101 0.23 22.42 12.46
N CYS A 102 -0.95 22.49 11.85
CA CYS A 102 -2.22 22.56 12.57
C CYS A 102 -3.19 21.49 12.08
N GLY A 103 -4.00 20.96 12.97
CA GLY A 103 -5.00 19.94 12.65
C GLY A 103 -6.14 19.93 13.66
N GLN A 104 -7.10 19.05 13.43
CA GLN A 104 -8.12 18.69 14.39
C GLN A 104 -8.36 17.19 14.40
N VAL A 105 -8.68 16.65 15.58
CA VAL A 105 -8.97 15.24 15.78
C VAL A 105 -10.25 15.06 16.58
N LYS A 106 -11.06 14.09 16.15
CA LYS A 106 -12.22 13.60 16.88
C LYS A 106 -12.12 12.09 17.02
N ALA A 107 -12.30 11.57 18.22
CA ALA A 107 -12.30 10.14 18.51
C ALA A 107 -13.23 9.82 19.69
N LYS A 108 -13.61 8.55 19.84
CA LYS A 108 -14.36 8.07 21.00
C LYS A 108 -13.47 8.07 22.26
N ASN A 109 -14.09 8.35 23.40
CA ASN A 109 -13.47 8.22 24.72
C ASN A 109 -13.64 6.79 25.27
N SER A 110 -13.16 6.55 26.50
CA SER A 110 -13.28 5.24 27.17
C SER A 110 -14.72 4.76 27.42
N PHE A 111 -15.72 5.64 27.26
CA PHE A 111 -17.15 5.31 27.35
C PHE A 111 -17.80 5.12 25.97
N GLY A 112 -17.02 5.13 24.89
CA GLY A 112 -17.51 4.94 23.52
C GLY A 112 -18.17 6.16 22.89
N ALA A 113 -18.13 7.33 23.55
CA ALA A 113 -18.76 8.56 23.08
C ALA A 113 -17.75 9.54 22.45
N PHE A 114 -18.17 10.28 21.43
CA PHE A 114 -17.38 11.36 20.83
C PHE A 114 -17.45 12.63 21.69
N THR A 115 -16.33 13.33 21.83
CA THR A 115 -16.20 14.54 22.67
C THR A 115 -16.00 15.84 21.87
N GLY A 116 -16.36 15.82 20.58
CA GLY A 116 -16.10 16.92 19.65
C GLY A 116 -14.71 16.87 19.01
N PHE A 117 -14.43 17.84 18.14
CA PHE A 117 -13.10 18.03 17.58
C PHE A 117 -12.20 18.75 18.57
N LYS A 118 -10.97 18.26 18.69
CA LYS A 118 -9.89 18.86 19.48
C LYS A 118 -8.80 19.34 18.54
N ARG A 119 -8.25 20.52 18.80
CA ARG A 119 -7.17 21.08 18.00
C ARG A 119 -5.85 20.34 18.22
N ILE A 120 -5.03 20.31 17.17
CA ILE A 120 -3.70 19.69 17.15
C ILE A 120 -2.67 20.70 16.66
N VAL A 121 -1.51 20.72 17.28
CA VAL A 121 -0.34 21.49 16.83
C VAL A 121 0.88 20.56 16.72
N ILE A 122 1.52 20.56 15.55
CA ILE A 122 2.63 19.68 15.13
C ILE A 122 3.92 20.49 15.07
N LEU A 123 4.68 20.53 16.16
CA LEU A 123 5.96 21.23 16.23
C LEU A 123 7.10 20.20 16.33
N LYS A 124 7.93 20.31 17.38
CA LYS A 124 8.87 19.25 17.75
C LYS A 124 8.13 18.03 18.28
N ASP A 125 7.12 18.28 19.12
CA ASP A 125 6.22 17.29 19.68
C ASP A 125 4.79 17.52 19.16
N ILE A 126 3.96 16.49 19.24
CA ILE A 126 2.54 16.56 18.89
C ILE A 126 1.76 17.01 20.12
N ASN A 127 1.05 18.13 20.00
CA ASN A 127 0.27 18.71 21.08
C ASN A 127 -1.21 18.64 20.72
N ILE A 128 -2.01 18.01 21.57
CA ILE A 128 -3.46 17.89 21.41
C ILE A 128 -4.14 18.70 22.52
N GLU A 129 -5.15 19.47 22.15
CA GLU A 129 -5.91 20.28 23.10
C GLU A 129 -6.46 19.44 24.26
N GLY A 130 -6.21 19.90 25.49
CA GLY A 130 -6.63 19.21 26.71
C GLY A 130 -5.78 17.99 27.07
N GLN A 131 -4.59 17.83 26.47
CA GLN A 131 -3.60 16.83 26.87
C GLN A 131 -2.26 17.48 27.23
N GLY A 132 -1.70 17.09 28.38
CA GLY A 132 -0.31 17.42 28.78
C GLY A 132 -0.03 18.89 29.12
N MET A 133 -0.95 19.82 28.84
CA MET A 133 -0.80 21.24 29.16
C MET A 133 -2.12 21.91 29.49
N THR A 134 -2.04 23.12 30.07
CA THR A 134 -3.22 23.94 30.35
C THR A 134 -3.82 24.55 29.08
N GLY A 135 -5.12 24.83 29.09
CA GLY A 135 -5.80 25.48 27.96
C GLY A 135 -5.14 26.80 27.56
N THR A 136 -4.73 27.63 28.52
CA THR A 136 -4.05 28.91 28.26
C THR A 136 -2.71 28.74 27.53
N GLN A 137 -1.94 27.70 27.87
CA GLN A 137 -0.68 27.40 27.16
C GLN A 137 -0.95 26.93 25.74
N PHE A 138 -1.96 26.07 25.57
CA PHE A 138 -2.36 25.60 24.25
C PHE A 138 -2.85 26.75 23.37
N GLU A 139 -3.69 27.66 23.88
CA GLU A 139 -4.18 28.82 23.14
C GLU A 139 -3.06 29.75 22.69
N LYS A 140 -2.06 29.98 23.55
CA LYS A 140 -0.87 30.76 23.16
C LYS A 140 -0.11 30.09 22.01
N MET A 141 0.03 28.76 22.05
CA MET A 141 0.67 27.99 20.99
C MET A 141 -0.16 28.03 19.70
N TRP A 142 -1.47 27.87 19.80
CA TRP A 142 -2.41 27.96 18.69
C TRP A 142 -2.33 29.31 18.00
N LYS A 143 -2.47 30.41 18.74
CA LYS A 143 -2.36 31.77 18.18
C LYS A 143 -1.00 32.05 17.54
N LYS A 144 0.08 31.43 18.01
CA LYS A 144 1.41 31.64 17.44
C LYS A 144 1.60 30.93 16.09
N HIS A 145 0.98 29.77 15.90
CA HIS A 145 1.28 28.88 14.77
C HIS A 145 0.09 28.61 13.83
N CYS A 146 -1.13 28.91 14.29
CA CYS A 146 -2.41 28.47 13.71
C CYS A 146 -3.52 29.55 13.78
N ASP A 147 -3.19 30.84 13.98
CA ASP A 147 -4.16 31.93 14.17
C ASP A 147 -5.21 32.03 13.05
N ASP A 148 -4.78 31.80 11.81
CA ASP A 148 -5.57 31.92 10.59
C ASP A 148 -6.21 30.59 10.13
N VAL A 149 -6.17 29.55 10.98
CA VAL A 149 -6.67 28.21 10.63
C VAL A 149 -8.15 28.07 11.01
N GLN A 150 -8.98 27.75 10.01
CA GLN A 150 -10.39 27.40 10.17
C GLN A 150 -10.66 26.04 9.51
N PHE A 151 -11.50 25.20 10.15
CA PHE A 151 -11.81 23.84 9.72
C PHE A 151 -13.29 23.65 9.41
#